data_AF-B1ZVH9-F1
#
_entry.id   AF-B1ZVH9-F1
#
_cell.length_a   1.000
_cell.length_b   1.000
_cell.length_c   1.000
_cell.angle_alpha   90.00
_cell.angle_beta   90.00
_cell.angle_gamma   90.00
#
_symmetry.space_group_name_H-M   'P 1'
#
loop_
_entity.id
_entity.type
_entity.pdbx_description
1 polymer ?
#
loop_
_entity_poly.entity_id
_entity_poly.type
_entity_poly.pdbx_seq_one_letter_code
_entity_poly.pdbx_strand_id
1 'polypeptide(L)'
;MRPLSLSTLFLLAACGATLASARADDRGRPSVTFYEHADFRGGSFTVYAGDVLENLTRVRFSNGQVMNDRISSFRVEAGAQVSVFQDAGFRGDRDRFQHSVANLGDSAPGWNDAISSLRVERGGRDDGDRGRPDSARVDAMIRRAYRDMLRRDADEGGLRDYRRHILQDNWSEEQLRHSLRESDEYRPIADRIINEAYREVFRRDPDERELRRMREQMIRRGWNGDDVRKAIRRDDAPHDRPRPPRGG
;
A
#
# COMPACT_ATOMS: atom_id res chain seq x y z
N MET A 1 54.52 -47.54 43.68
CA MET A 1 53.61 -47.13 44.78
C MET A 1 52.84 -45.89 44.33
N ARG A 2 51.52 -46.01 44.16
CA ARG A 2 50.53 -44.91 44.06
C ARG A 2 50.12 -44.53 45.51
N PRO A 3 49.47 -43.37 45.86
CA PRO A 3 48.31 -42.82 45.11
C PRO A 3 47.92 -41.31 45.30
N LEU A 4 46.76 -40.95 44.70
CA LEU A 4 45.83 -39.80 44.92
C LEU A 4 46.26 -38.40 44.42
N SER A 5 45.69 -37.78 43.37
CA SER A 5 44.31 -37.28 43.10
C SER A 5 43.89 -36.09 43.98
N LEU A 6 43.74 -34.90 43.38
CA LEU A 6 42.65 -33.97 43.69
C LEU A 6 42.42 -32.99 42.52
N SER A 7 41.15 -32.91 42.12
CA SER A 7 40.58 -32.01 41.13
C SER A 7 40.58 -30.56 41.61
N THR A 8 40.91 -29.59 40.74
CA THR A 8 40.29 -28.26 40.80
C THR A 8 40.28 -27.63 39.41
N LEU A 9 39.06 -27.45 38.89
CA LEU A 9 38.73 -26.73 37.67
C LEU A 9 38.64 -25.24 38.02
N PHE A 10 39.29 -24.35 37.26
CA PHE A 10 38.89 -22.95 37.21
C PHE A 10 38.85 -22.49 35.76
N LEU A 11 37.63 -22.21 35.31
CA LEU A 11 37.27 -21.64 34.02
C LEU A 11 37.92 -20.26 33.90
N LEU A 12 38.81 -20.06 32.93
CA LEU A 12 39.23 -18.74 32.48
C LEU A 12 38.39 -18.37 31.25
N ALA A 13 37.30 -17.66 31.52
CA ALA A 13 36.55 -16.93 30.52
C ALA A 13 37.41 -15.74 30.06
N ALA A 14 38.02 -15.85 28.88
CA ALA A 14 38.66 -14.71 28.22
C ALA A 14 37.64 -14.05 27.29
N CYS A 15 37.21 -12.85 27.71
CA CYS A 15 36.46 -11.88 26.94
C CYS A 15 37.10 -11.61 25.56
N GLY A 16 36.29 -11.65 24.52
CA GLY A 16 36.60 -11.10 23.20
C GLY A 16 35.31 -10.53 22.62
N ALA A 17 35.03 -9.27 22.96
CA ALA A 17 33.81 -8.56 22.62
C ALA A 17 33.62 -8.44 21.09
N THR A 18 32.51 -9.02 20.62
CA THR A 18 31.56 -8.46 19.65
C THR A 18 32.09 -7.48 18.60
N LEU A 19 32.21 -7.97 17.35
CA LEU A 19 31.92 -7.14 16.18
C LEU A 19 30.39 -6.92 16.12
N ALA A 20 29.87 -6.06 17.00
CA ALA A 20 28.51 -5.55 16.95
C ALA A 20 28.52 -4.01 16.90
N SER A 21 29.48 -3.43 16.18
CA SER A 21 29.51 -1.99 15.93
C SER A 21 28.90 -1.68 14.57
N ALA A 22 27.57 -1.84 14.44
CA ALA A 22 26.80 -1.27 13.32
C ALA A 22 25.26 -1.19 13.53
N ARG A 23 24.70 -1.47 14.72
CA ARG A 23 23.23 -1.45 14.92
C ARG A 23 22.71 -0.80 16.21
N ALA A 24 23.58 -0.14 16.97
CA ALA A 24 23.20 0.45 18.26
C ALA A 24 22.68 1.90 18.17
N ASP A 25 22.79 2.58 17.02
CA ASP A 25 22.48 4.03 16.86
C ASP A 25 21.16 4.32 16.12
N ASP A 26 20.36 3.30 15.80
CA ASP A 26 19.09 3.47 15.05
C ASP A 26 17.84 3.56 15.93
N ARG A 27 17.99 3.36 17.25
CA ARG A 27 16.87 3.37 18.20
C ARG A 27 16.37 4.80 18.39
N GLY A 28 15.33 5.17 17.65
CA GLY A 28 14.67 6.48 17.75
C GLY A 28 14.73 7.32 16.48
N ARG A 29 15.38 6.83 15.41
CA ARG A 29 15.21 7.43 14.09
C ARG A 29 13.81 7.07 13.58
N PRO A 30 13.03 8.04 13.05
CA PRO A 30 11.74 7.72 12.46
C PRO A 30 11.91 6.67 11.36
N SER A 31 11.23 5.54 11.50
CA SER A 31 11.36 4.38 10.62
C SER A 31 10.01 3.72 10.37
N VAL A 32 9.94 2.95 9.29
CA VAL A 32 8.80 2.09 8.97
C VAL A 32 9.30 0.71 8.61
N THR A 33 8.80 -0.32 9.31
CA THR A 33 9.09 -1.72 9.00
C THR A 33 7.92 -2.33 8.22
N PHE A 34 8.19 -2.75 7.00
CA PHE A 34 7.22 -3.41 6.12
C PHE A 34 7.32 -4.93 6.26
N TYR A 35 6.19 -5.61 6.14
CA TYR A 35 6.05 -7.05 6.33
C TYR A 35 5.29 -7.68 5.16
N GLU A 36 5.72 -8.89 4.79
CA GLU A 36 5.12 -9.67 3.72
C GLU A 36 3.70 -10.15 4.04
N HIS A 37 3.39 -10.38 5.31
CA HIS A 37 2.09 -10.88 5.73
C HIS A 37 1.38 -9.90 6.66
N ALA A 38 0.06 -10.08 6.81
CA ALA A 38 -0.73 -9.40 7.81
C ALA A 38 -0.22 -9.69 9.24
N ASP A 39 -0.65 -8.88 10.19
CA ASP A 39 -0.29 -8.93 11.61
C ASP A 39 1.21 -8.84 11.89
N PHE A 40 1.96 -8.14 11.01
CA PHE A 40 3.39 -7.91 11.14
C PHE A 40 4.23 -9.19 11.10
N ARG A 41 3.88 -10.11 10.19
CA ARG A 41 4.52 -11.44 10.06
C ARG A 41 5.25 -11.60 8.73
N GLY A 42 6.02 -12.69 8.62
CA GLY A 42 6.74 -13.06 7.40
C GLY A 42 8.06 -12.31 7.23
N GLY A 43 8.53 -12.22 5.97
CA GLY A 43 9.71 -11.42 5.63
C GLY A 43 9.49 -9.95 5.98
N SER A 44 10.55 -9.28 6.44
CA SER A 44 10.48 -7.86 6.82
C SER A 44 11.63 -7.04 6.27
N PHE A 45 11.38 -5.73 6.11
CA PHE A 45 12.37 -4.76 5.67
C PHE A 45 12.09 -3.40 6.33
N THR A 46 13.10 -2.80 6.98
CA THR A 46 12.98 -1.49 7.64
C THR A 46 13.53 -0.40 6.75
N VAL A 47 12.76 0.68 6.61
CA VAL A 47 13.08 1.87 5.84
C VAL A 47 13.12 3.07 6.78
N TYR A 48 14.13 3.92 6.67
CA TYR A 48 14.30 5.06 7.57
C TYR A 48 13.82 6.34 6.93
N ALA A 49 13.44 7.31 7.76
CA ALA A 49 13.08 8.64 7.29
C ALA A 49 14.25 9.28 6.51
N GLY A 50 13.92 9.75 5.31
CA GLY A 50 14.85 10.23 4.31
C GLY A 50 15.05 9.27 3.14
N ASP A 51 14.76 7.98 3.35
CA ASP A 51 14.91 6.96 2.31
C ASP A 51 13.78 7.04 1.28
N VAL A 52 14.16 6.80 0.04
CA VAL A 52 13.30 6.86 -1.13
C VAL A 52 13.50 5.57 -1.91
N LEU A 53 12.46 4.75 -2.02
CA LEU A 53 12.49 3.49 -2.77
C LEU A 53 11.60 3.63 -4.00
N GLU A 54 12.20 4.06 -5.11
CA GLU A 54 11.51 4.30 -6.38
C GLU A 54 11.02 3.03 -7.08
N ASN A 55 11.60 1.87 -6.76
CA ASN A 55 11.26 0.61 -7.42
C ASN A 55 11.55 -0.58 -6.50
N LEU A 56 10.50 -1.21 -6.00
CA LEU A 56 10.60 -2.32 -5.06
C LEU A 56 10.97 -3.66 -5.70
N THR A 57 11.01 -3.77 -7.04
CA THR A 57 11.49 -4.99 -7.72
C THR A 57 12.96 -5.32 -7.40
N ARG A 58 13.72 -4.33 -6.94
CA ARG A 58 15.14 -4.44 -6.56
C ARG A 58 15.35 -4.63 -5.05
N VAL A 59 14.28 -4.52 -4.27
CA VAL A 59 14.32 -4.61 -2.80
C VAL A 59 13.84 -5.99 -2.39
N ARG A 60 14.47 -6.57 -1.36
CA ARG A 60 14.13 -7.89 -0.84
C ARG A 60 13.83 -7.82 0.64
N PHE A 61 12.84 -8.60 1.06
CA PHE A 61 12.61 -8.87 2.48
C PHE A 61 13.75 -9.70 3.07
N SER A 62 13.79 -9.78 4.41
CA SER A 62 14.75 -10.59 5.16
C SER A 62 14.75 -12.09 4.79
N ASN A 63 13.65 -12.61 4.24
CA ASN A 63 13.53 -13.99 3.74
C ASN A 63 13.98 -14.17 2.27
N GLY A 64 14.49 -13.11 1.62
CA GLY A 64 15.01 -13.14 0.25
C GLY A 64 13.98 -12.92 -0.86
N GLN A 65 12.68 -12.87 -0.55
CA GLN A 65 11.63 -12.59 -1.53
C GLN A 65 11.67 -11.11 -1.94
N VAL A 66 11.34 -10.85 -3.21
CA VAL A 66 11.21 -9.49 -3.74
C VAL A 66 10.06 -8.78 -3.04
N MET A 67 10.19 -7.50 -2.75
CA MET A 67 9.22 -6.75 -1.94
C MET A 67 8.04 -6.18 -2.75
N ASN A 68 8.22 -5.99 -4.06
CA ASN A 68 7.19 -5.47 -4.96
C ASN A 68 5.89 -6.29 -4.88
N ASP A 69 4.76 -5.61 -4.74
CA ASP A 69 3.42 -6.21 -4.75
C ASP A 69 3.26 -7.36 -3.74
N ARG A 70 3.92 -7.24 -2.58
CA ARG A 70 3.95 -8.30 -1.54
C ARG A 70 3.85 -7.79 -0.11
N ILE A 71 3.58 -6.50 0.07
CA ILE A 71 3.47 -5.90 1.40
C ILE A 71 2.02 -6.04 1.85
N SER A 72 1.83 -6.65 3.01
CA SER A 72 0.50 -6.87 3.61
C SER A 72 0.32 -6.16 4.97
N SER A 73 1.41 -5.73 5.63
CA SER A 73 1.35 -4.89 6.84
C SER A 73 2.61 -4.07 7.07
N PHE A 74 2.55 -3.03 7.89
CA PHE A 74 3.73 -2.24 8.28
C PHE A 74 3.61 -1.56 9.64
N ARG A 75 4.73 -1.44 10.36
CA ARG A 75 4.84 -0.69 11.61
C ARG A 75 5.48 0.67 11.37
N VAL A 76 4.85 1.72 11.87
CA VAL A 76 5.39 3.08 11.88
C VAL A 76 5.96 3.36 13.26
N GLU A 77 7.23 3.73 13.31
CA GLU A 77 7.99 3.93 14.54
C GLU A 77 8.58 5.33 14.61
N ALA A 78 8.79 5.82 15.85
CA ALA A 78 9.41 7.10 16.14
C ALA A 78 8.82 8.28 15.34
N GLY A 79 7.50 8.27 15.11
CA GLY A 79 6.78 9.36 14.44
C GLY A 79 7.11 9.47 12.95
N ALA A 80 7.48 8.39 12.27
CA ALA A 80 7.65 8.42 10.81
C ALA A 80 6.33 8.63 10.06
N GLN A 81 6.45 9.05 8.82
CA GLN A 81 5.35 9.11 7.87
C GLN A 81 5.77 8.40 6.60
N VAL A 82 4.93 7.49 6.09
CA VAL A 82 5.16 6.81 4.82
C VAL A 82 4.16 7.32 3.78
N SER A 83 4.65 7.59 2.57
CA SER A 83 3.81 7.63 1.36
C SER A 83 4.09 6.40 0.51
N VAL A 84 3.05 5.67 0.13
CA VAL A 84 3.13 4.46 -0.71
C VAL A 84 2.46 4.72 -2.06
N PHE A 85 2.92 4.00 -3.09
CA PHE A 85 2.48 4.18 -4.47
C PHE A 85 2.31 2.82 -5.15
N GLN A 86 1.25 2.69 -5.95
CA GLN A 86 0.92 1.44 -6.63
C GLN A 86 1.88 1.09 -7.77
N ASP A 87 2.44 2.09 -8.45
CA ASP A 87 3.40 1.87 -9.54
C ASP A 87 4.82 2.31 -9.13
N ALA A 88 5.82 1.78 -9.83
CA ALA A 88 7.21 2.22 -9.71
C ALA A 88 7.39 3.67 -10.22
N GLY A 89 8.33 4.39 -9.59
CA GLY A 89 8.64 5.78 -9.88
C GLY A 89 7.62 6.77 -9.31
N PHE A 90 6.95 6.43 -8.20
CA PHE A 90 5.96 7.28 -7.51
C PHE A 90 4.74 7.61 -8.36
N ARG A 91 4.29 6.63 -9.15
CA ARG A 91 3.14 6.74 -10.05
C ARG A 91 1.96 5.89 -9.57
N GLY A 92 0.84 6.02 -10.27
CA GLY A 92 -0.40 5.34 -9.91
C GLY A 92 -1.06 5.98 -8.69
N ASP A 93 -1.94 5.22 -8.03
CA ASP A 93 -2.57 5.70 -6.81
C ASP A 93 -1.55 5.83 -5.69
N ARG A 94 -1.84 6.75 -4.76
CA ARG A 94 -0.97 7.12 -3.64
C ARG A 94 -1.78 7.19 -2.37
N ASP A 95 -1.21 6.65 -1.29
CA ASP A 95 -1.73 6.86 0.06
C ASP A 95 -0.60 7.23 1.04
N ARG A 96 -0.97 7.74 2.22
CA ARG A 96 -0.06 8.26 3.21
C ARG A 96 -0.48 7.87 4.62
N PHE A 97 0.44 7.24 5.34
CA PHE A 97 0.19 6.71 6.67
C PHE A 97 1.15 7.30 7.70
N GLN A 98 0.61 7.58 8.89
CA GLN A 98 1.37 8.04 10.07
C GLN A 98 1.26 7.06 11.25
N HIS A 99 0.49 5.98 11.08
CA HIS A 99 0.25 4.97 12.10
C HIS A 99 0.54 3.58 11.53
N SER A 100 0.75 2.60 12.42
CA SER A 100 0.97 1.21 12.03
C SER A 100 -0.31 0.59 11.47
N VAL A 101 -0.18 -0.21 10.42
CA VAL A 101 -1.29 -0.92 9.77
C VAL A 101 -1.04 -2.42 9.88
N ALA A 102 -1.88 -3.13 10.63
CA ALA A 102 -1.74 -4.57 10.86
C ALA A 102 -2.23 -5.41 9.68
N ASN A 103 -3.23 -4.94 8.95
CA ASN A 103 -3.74 -5.62 7.76
C ASN A 103 -4.13 -4.59 6.70
N LEU A 104 -3.38 -4.55 5.59
CA LEU A 104 -3.67 -3.66 4.47
C LEU A 104 -4.96 -4.03 3.74
N GLY A 105 -5.32 -5.31 3.69
CA GLY A 105 -6.57 -5.75 3.06
C GLY A 105 -7.80 -5.13 3.71
N ASP A 106 -7.76 -4.96 5.04
CA ASP A 106 -8.87 -4.42 5.82
C ASP A 106 -8.79 -2.89 5.97
N SER A 107 -7.60 -2.38 6.27
CA SER A 107 -7.40 -0.98 6.65
C SER A 107 -7.21 -0.05 5.44
N ALA A 108 -6.80 -0.60 4.30
CA ALA A 108 -6.57 0.13 3.06
C ALA A 108 -6.90 -0.75 1.84
N PRO A 109 -8.20 -1.01 1.56
CA PRO A 109 -8.61 -1.90 0.48
C PRO A 109 -8.00 -1.52 -0.87
N GLY A 110 -7.31 -2.47 -1.52
CA GLY A 110 -6.57 -2.26 -2.77
C GLY A 110 -5.06 -2.04 -2.59
N TRP A 111 -4.56 -1.86 -1.36
CA TRP A 111 -3.13 -1.71 -1.08
C TRP A 111 -2.42 -3.01 -0.69
N ASN A 112 -3.17 -4.04 -0.28
CA ASN A 112 -2.59 -5.34 0.02
C ASN A 112 -1.92 -5.90 -1.24
N ASP A 113 -0.63 -6.19 -1.13
CA ASP A 113 0.16 -6.75 -2.24
C ASP A 113 0.14 -5.87 -3.51
N ALA A 114 0.04 -4.54 -3.35
CA ALA A 114 -0.03 -3.60 -4.47
C ALA A 114 1.01 -2.48 -4.44
N ILE A 115 1.88 -2.44 -3.42
CA ILE A 115 2.87 -1.36 -3.26
C ILE A 115 4.11 -1.67 -4.13
N SER A 116 4.47 -0.72 -5.01
CA SER A 116 5.63 -0.82 -5.91
C SER A 116 6.67 0.30 -5.74
N SER A 117 6.33 1.41 -5.08
CA SER A 117 7.31 2.41 -4.64
C SER A 117 6.86 3.14 -3.37
N LEU A 118 7.81 3.69 -2.60
CA LEU A 118 7.51 4.34 -1.32
C LEU A 118 8.53 5.42 -0.93
N ARG A 119 8.10 6.30 -0.04
CA ARG A 119 8.93 7.33 0.59
C ARG A 119 8.65 7.38 2.08
N VAL A 120 9.70 7.34 2.90
CA VAL A 120 9.58 7.52 4.34
C VAL A 120 10.17 8.86 4.73
N GLU A 121 9.41 9.64 5.48
CA GLU A 121 9.76 10.98 5.94
C GLU A 121 9.67 11.01 7.47
N ARG A 122 10.32 11.99 8.09
CA ARG A 122 10.02 12.29 9.50
C ARG A 122 8.60 12.86 9.53
N GLY A 123 7.73 12.30 10.35
CA GLY A 123 6.52 13.02 10.75
C GLY A 123 6.93 14.29 11.49
N GLY A 124 6.17 15.36 11.30
CA GLY A 124 6.43 16.63 11.99
C GLY A 124 6.47 16.40 13.49
N ARG A 125 7.50 16.94 14.16
CA ARG A 125 7.66 16.91 15.62
C ARG A 125 6.38 17.39 16.30
N ASP A 126 5.93 16.61 17.27
CA ASP A 126 4.98 17.02 18.31
C ASP A 126 5.59 18.16 19.14
N ASP A 127 5.45 19.39 18.64
CA ASP A 127 5.40 20.59 19.47
C ASP A 127 3.90 20.89 19.71
N GLY A 128 3.35 20.25 20.74
CA GLY A 128 2.42 20.85 21.71
C GLY A 128 1.13 21.59 21.30
N ASP A 129 0.71 21.64 20.03
CA ASP A 129 -0.53 22.34 19.63
C ASP A 129 -1.20 21.79 18.34
N ARG A 130 -1.18 20.47 18.11
CA ARG A 130 -1.80 19.84 16.92
C ARG A 130 -2.61 18.59 17.23
N GLY A 131 -3.81 18.79 17.79
CA GLY A 131 -4.78 17.71 18.04
C GLY A 131 -5.82 17.47 16.93
N ARG A 132 -5.72 18.12 15.76
CA ARG A 132 -6.69 17.93 14.67
C ARG A 132 -6.08 18.38 13.34
N PRO A 133 -6.19 17.64 12.23
CA PRO A 133 -5.88 18.23 10.93
C PRO A 133 -6.79 19.44 10.77
N ASP A 134 -6.21 20.61 10.46
CA ASP A 134 -7.00 21.82 10.24
C ASP A 134 -8.07 21.52 9.17
N SER A 135 -9.28 22.07 9.36
CA SER A 135 -10.41 21.76 8.49
C SER A 135 -10.12 22.09 7.02
N ALA A 136 -9.26 23.07 6.75
CA ALA A 136 -8.89 23.47 5.40
C ALA A 136 -8.06 22.39 4.68
N ARG A 137 -7.14 21.72 5.39
CA ARG A 137 -6.33 20.62 4.87
C ARG A 137 -7.18 19.38 4.63
N VAL A 138 -8.12 19.09 5.53
CA VAL A 138 -9.10 18.01 5.35
C VAL A 138 -9.97 18.29 4.12
N ASP A 139 -10.45 19.52 3.97
CA ASP A 139 -11.24 19.92 2.80
C ASP A 139 -10.48 19.80 1.49
N ALA A 140 -9.21 20.21 1.47
CA ALA A 140 -8.36 20.07 0.30
C ALA A 140 -8.17 18.59 -0.09
N MET A 141 -8.02 17.70 0.90
CA MET A 141 -7.96 16.26 0.69
C MET A 141 -9.27 15.71 0.12
N ILE A 142 -10.42 16.07 0.70
CA ILE A 142 -11.74 15.64 0.24
C ILE A 142 -11.98 16.11 -1.21
N ARG A 143 -11.75 17.39 -1.50
CA ARG A 143 -11.89 17.96 -2.86
C ARG A 143 -11.01 17.24 -3.87
N ARG A 144 -9.79 16.85 -3.48
CA ARG A 144 -8.89 16.07 -4.35
C ARG A 144 -9.50 14.71 -4.68
N ALA A 145 -9.94 13.95 -3.67
CA ALA A 145 -10.56 12.64 -3.87
C ALA A 145 -11.80 12.72 -4.78
N TYR A 146 -12.66 13.72 -4.60
CA TYR A 146 -13.81 13.97 -5.47
C TYR A 146 -13.41 14.21 -6.93
N ARG A 147 -12.40 15.06 -7.18
CA ARG A 147 -11.94 15.33 -8.55
C ARG A 147 -11.32 14.11 -9.20
N ASP A 148 -10.50 13.38 -8.45
CA ASP A 148 -9.82 12.18 -8.95
C ASP A 148 -10.84 11.10 -9.36
N MET A 149 -11.89 10.91 -8.55
CA MET A 149 -12.80 9.76 -8.69
C MET A 149 -14.09 10.07 -9.42
N LEU A 150 -14.68 11.24 -9.14
CA LEU A 150 -15.97 11.66 -9.67
C LEU A 150 -15.86 12.73 -10.76
N ARG A 151 -14.63 13.23 -11.03
CA ARG A 151 -14.35 14.30 -11.99
C ARG A 151 -15.20 15.57 -11.77
N ARG A 152 -15.59 15.82 -10.52
CA ARG A 152 -16.30 17.01 -10.06
C ARG A 152 -15.71 17.47 -8.74
N ASP A 153 -15.89 18.74 -8.40
CA ASP A 153 -15.59 19.19 -7.04
C ASP A 153 -16.68 18.72 -6.07
N ALA A 154 -16.28 18.53 -4.81
CA ALA A 154 -17.19 18.24 -3.72
C ALA A 154 -18.11 19.43 -3.47
N ASP A 155 -19.41 19.16 -3.36
CA ASP A 155 -20.39 20.12 -2.87
C ASP A 155 -20.26 20.31 -1.35
N GLU A 156 -20.97 21.31 -0.81
CA GLU A 156 -20.89 21.67 0.60
C GLU A 156 -21.39 20.54 1.52
N GLY A 157 -22.40 19.78 1.07
CA GLY A 157 -22.93 18.63 1.80
C GLY A 157 -21.91 17.51 1.92
N GLY A 158 -21.37 17.06 0.79
CA GLY A 158 -20.34 16.02 0.71
C GLY A 158 -19.08 16.40 1.50
N LEU A 159 -18.63 17.65 1.40
CA LEU A 159 -17.50 18.15 2.20
C LEU A 159 -17.76 18.02 3.70
N ARG A 160 -18.93 18.49 4.15
CA ARG A 160 -19.28 18.46 5.57
C ARG A 160 -19.37 17.04 6.11
N ASP A 161 -19.96 16.13 5.35
CA ASP A 161 -20.19 14.76 5.80
C ASP A 161 -18.89 13.97 5.84
N TYR A 162 -18.06 14.03 4.80
CA TYR A 162 -16.76 13.36 4.83
C TYR A 162 -15.77 13.99 5.82
N ARG A 163 -15.81 15.32 5.99
CA ARG A 163 -15.02 15.99 7.03
C ARG A 163 -15.39 15.47 8.42
N ARG A 164 -16.67 15.21 8.68
CA ARG A 164 -17.12 14.62 9.95
C ARG A 164 -16.47 13.26 10.17
N HIS A 165 -16.56 12.36 9.19
CA HIS A 165 -15.98 11.02 9.31
C HIS A 165 -14.47 11.05 9.52
N ILE A 166 -13.74 11.90 8.81
CA ILE A 166 -12.28 12.03 8.97
C ILE A 166 -11.92 12.60 10.35
N LEU A 167 -12.67 13.59 10.83
CA LEU A 167 -12.36 14.29 12.09
C LEU A 167 -12.91 13.63 13.35
N GLN A 168 -13.93 12.78 13.25
CA GLN A 168 -14.62 12.17 14.39
C GLN A 168 -14.46 10.65 14.40
N ASP A 169 -14.60 10.01 13.24
CA ASP A 169 -14.54 8.55 13.11
C ASP A 169 -13.14 8.08 12.67
N ASN A 170 -12.18 9.01 12.59
CA ASN A 170 -10.79 8.78 12.23
C ASN A 170 -10.63 8.07 10.88
N TRP A 171 -11.48 8.42 9.90
CA TRP A 171 -11.37 7.85 8.55
C TRP A 171 -10.04 8.21 7.88
N SER A 172 -9.44 7.21 7.22
CA SER A 172 -8.32 7.40 6.30
C SER A 172 -8.78 8.01 4.97
N GLU A 173 -7.83 8.52 4.18
CA GLU A 173 -8.14 8.95 2.80
C GLU A 173 -8.65 7.77 1.95
N GLU A 174 -8.13 6.56 2.16
CA GLU A 174 -8.60 5.37 1.47
C GLU A 174 -10.06 5.04 1.83
N GLN A 175 -10.46 5.15 3.10
CA GLN A 175 -11.87 4.95 3.49
C GLN A 175 -12.79 5.98 2.83
N LEU A 176 -12.35 7.24 2.73
CA LEU A 176 -13.04 8.25 1.95
C LEU A 176 -13.16 7.83 0.47
N ARG A 177 -12.07 7.41 -0.17
CA ARG A 177 -12.05 6.99 -1.57
C ARG A 177 -12.92 5.75 -1.81
N HIS A 178 -12.89 4.78 -0.91
CA HIS A 178 -13.76 3.61 -0.94
C HIS A 178 -15.23 4.01 -0.88
N SER A 179 -15.60 4.88 0.07
CA SER A 179 -16.97 5.39 0.18
C SER A 179 -17.42 6.12 -1.09
N LEU A 180 -16.53 6.90 -1.72
CA LEU A 180 -16.84 7.54 -3.01
C LEU A 180 -17.05 6.50 -4.12
N ARG A 181 -16.24 5.44 -4.16
CA ARG A 181 -16.38 4.32 -5.12
C ARG A 181 -17.71 3.56 -4.98
N GLU A 182 -18.18 3.41 -3.74
CA GLU A 182 -19.46 2.73 -3.46
C GLU A 182 -20.68 3.62 -3.70
N SER A 183 -20.49 4.93 -3.88
CA SER A 183 -21.59 5.86 -4.13
C SER A 183 -22.27 5.63 -5.47
N ASP A 184 -23.57 5.94 -5.54
CA ASP A 184 -24.35 5.86 -6.78
C ASP A 184 -23.79 6.77 -7.89
N GLU A 185 -23.08 7.84 -7.52
CA GLU A 185 -22.48 8.79 -8.45
C GLU A 185 -21.24 8.24 -9.15
N TYR A 186 -20.51 7.32 -8.52
CA TYR A 186 -19.33 6.71 -9.12
C TYR A 186 -19.70 5.75 -10.24
N ARG A 187 -20.84 5.07 -10.13
CA ARG A 187 -21.31 4.07 -11.10
C ARG A 187 -21.29 4.54 -12.56
N PRO A 188 -21.91 5.68 -12.95
CA PRO A 188 -21.84 6.17 -14.33
C PRO A 188 -20.43 6.61 -14.76
N ILE A 189 -19.56 7.01 -13.81
CA ILE A 189 -18.17 7.37 -14.10
C ILE A 189 -17.35 6.12 -14.41
N ALA A 190 -17.48 5.08 -13.58
CA ALA A 190 -16.85 3.78 -13.79
C ALA A 190 -17.27 3.19 -15.15
N ASP A 191 -18.56 3.22 -15.47
CA ASP A 191 -19.06 2.72 -16.75
C ASP A 191 -18.43 3.44 -17.95
N ARG A 192 -18.28 4.76 -17.87
CA ARG A 192 -17.60 5.55 -18.91
C ARG A 192 -16.14 5.09 -19.07
N ILE A 193 -15.41 4.95 -17.97
CA ILE A 193 -14.00 4.52 -17.97
C ILE A 193 -13.85 3.12 -18.58
N ILE A 194 -14.73 2.18 -18.21
CA ILE A 194 -14.69 0.81 -18.72
C ILE A 194 -15.01 0.77 -20.22
N ASN A 195 -16.05 1.49 -20.66
CA ASN A 195 -16.41 1.58 -22.08
C ASN A 195 -15.26 2.18 -22.92
N GLU A 196 -14.61 3.23 -22.42
CA GLU A 196 -13.42 3.82 -23.06
C GLU A 196 -12.30 2.78 -23.19
N ALA A 197 -11.97 2.06 -22.11
CA ALA A 197 -10.94 1.02 -22.12
C ALA A 197 -11.23 -0.11 -23.12
N TYR A 198 -12.47 -0.60 -23.19
CA TYR A 198 -12.89 -1.63 -24.13
C TYR A 198 -12.83 -1.16 -25.59
N ARG A 199 -13.25 0.07 -25.88
CA ARG A 199 -13.15 0.67 -27.22
C ARG A 199 -11.70 0.85 -27.67
N GLU A 200 -10.81 1.19 -26.75
CA GLU A 200 -9.39 1.35 -27.05
C GLU A 200 -8.70 0.01 -27.34
N VAL A 201 -8.98 -1.02 -26.52
CA VAL A 201 -8.28 -2.32 -26.61
C VAL A 201 -8.94 -3.26 -27.62
N PHE A 202 -10.26 -3.39 -27.60
CA PHE A 202 -11.02 -4.36 -28.41
C PHE A 202 -11.84 -3.77 -29.54
N ARG A 203 -11.89 -2.43 -29.67
CA ARG A 203 -12.71 -1.74 -30.69
C ARG A 203 -14.20 -2.12 -30.62
N ARG A 204 -14.69 -2.49 -29.44
CA ARG A 204 -16.10 -2.80 -29.15
C ARG A 204 -16.49 -2.29 -27.77
N ASP A 205 -17.79 -2.23 -27.52
CA ASP A 205 -18.32 -2.04 -26.17
C ASP A 205 -18.31 -3.36 -25.38
N PRO A 206 -18.14 -3.30 -24.03
CA PRO A 206 -18.31 -4.45 -23.17
C PRO A 206 -19.77 -4.88 -23.14
N ASP A 207 -20.01 -6.18 -22.96
CA ASP A 207 -21.34 -6.64 -22.60
C ASP A 207 -21.66 -6.33 -21.11
N GLU A 208 -22.92 -6.53 -20.74
CA GLU A 208 -23.41 -6.21 -19.40
C GLU A 208 -22.78 -7.08 -18.29
N ARG A 209 -22.30 -8.30 -18.59
CA ARG A 209 -21.58 -9.14 -17.62
C ARG A 209 -20.16 -8.62 -17.43
N GLU A 210 -19.48 -8.27 -18.52
CA GLU A 210 -18.14 -7.68 -18.53
C GLU A 210 -18.10 -6.34 -17.80
N LEU A 211 -19.05 -5.46 -18.09
CA LEU A 211 -19.19 -4.16 -17.46
C LEU A 211 -19.36 -4.30 -15.94
N ARG A 212 -20.28 -5.18 -15.50
CA ARG A 212 -20.48 -5.46 -14.07
C ARG A 212 -19.24 -6.01 -13.39
N ARG A 213 -18.57 -7.00 -14.00
CA ARG A 213 -17.32 -7.58 -13.48
C ARG A 213 -16.26 -6.50 -13.30
N MET A 214 -16.03 -5.66 -14.30
CA MET A 214 -15.02 -4.61 -14.23
C MET A 214 -15.35 -3.56 -13.18
N ARG A 215 -16.61 -3.11 -13.13
CA ARG A 215 -17.06 -2.14 -12.13
C ARG A 215 -16.83 -2.67 -10.71
N GLU A 216 -17.14 -3.93 -10.48
CA GLU A 216 -16.93 -4.57 -9.19
C GLU A 216 -15.45 -4.65 -8.80
N GLN A 217 -14.54 -4.81 -9.77
CA GLN A 217 -13.10 -4.73 -9.49
C GLN A 217 -12.64 -3.30 -9.21
N MET A 218 -13.19 -2.30 -9.91
CA MET A 218 -12.92 -0.89 -9.59
C MET A 218 -13.34 -0.56 -8.17
N ILE A 219 -14.51 -1.03 -7.73
CA ILE A 219 -15.01 -0.80 -6.37
C ILE A 219 -14.19 -1.59 -5.35
N ARG A 220 -13.96 -2.89 -5.53
CA ARG A 220 -13.30 -3.73 -4.51
C ARG A 220 -11.79 -3.54 -4.42
N ARG A 221 -11.13 -3.31 -5.56
CA ARG A 221 -9.67 -3.25 -5.66
C ARG A 221 -9.12 -1.85 -5.86
N GLY A 222 -9.99 -0.85 -6.03
CA GLY A 222 -9.58 0.51 -6.34
C GLY A 222 -9.07 0.68 -7.76
N TRP A 223 -9.39 -0.23 -8.68
CA TRP A 223 -8.89 -0.14 -10.06
C TRP A 223 -9.30 1.17 -10.73
N ASN A 224 -8.32 1.82 -11.34
CA ASN A 224 -8.52 2.97 -12.21
C ASN A 224 -8.59 2.52 -13.69
N GLY A 225 -8.74 3.48 -14.61
CA GLY A 225 -8.85 3.17 -16.04
C GLY A 225 -7.62 2.47 -16.62
N ASP A 226 -6.43 2.70 -16.09
CA ASP A 226 -5.22 2.00 -16.53
C ASP A 226 -5.21 0.54 -16.08
N ASP A 227 -5.68 0.26 -14.86
CA ASP A 227 -5.80 -1.11 -14.37
C ASP A 227 -6.82 -1.91 -15.16
N VAL A 228 -7.95 -1.29 -15.50
CA VAL A 228 -8.96 -1.89 -16.39
C VAL A 228 -8.32 -2.20 -17.75
N ARG A 229 -7.58 -1.26 -18.36
CA ARG A 229 -6.86 -1.50 -19.63
C ARG A 229 -5.80 -2.60 -19.52
N LYS A 230 -5.02 -2.61 -18.45
CA LYS A 230 -4.00 -3.66 -18.18
C LYS A 230 -4.66 -5.03 -18.02
N ALA A 231 -5.74 -5.11 -17.26
CA ALA A 231 -6.48 -6.35 -17.01
C ALA A 231 -7.07 -6.92 -18.30
N ILE A 232 -7.74 -6.07 -19.10
CA ILE A 232 -8.35 -6.49 -20.37
C ILE A 232 -7.28 -6.97 -21.36
N ARG A 233 -6.13 -6.28 -21.47
CA ARG A 233 -5.01 -6.74 -22.31
C ARG A 233 -4.41 -8.06 -21.86
N ARG A 234 -4.39 -8.34 -20.56
CA ARG A 234 -3.93 -9.62 -20.01
C ARG A 234 -4.93 -10.75 -20.30
N ASP A 235 -6.23 -10.46 -20.20
CA ASP A 235 -7.30 -11.40 -20.58
C ASP A 235 -7.29 -11.66 -22.13
N ASP A 236 -6.72 -10.77 -22.94
CA ASP A 236 -6.47 -10.93 -24.41
C ASP A 236 -5.14 -11.63 -24.77
N ALA A 237 -4.31 -11.99 -23.78
CA ALA A 237 -3.15 -12.83 -24.06
C ALA A 237 -3.67 -14.18 -24.60
N PRO A 238 -3.09 -14.73 -25.69
CA PRO A 238 -3.66 -15.90 -26.37
C PRO A 238 -3.56 -17.15 -25.47
N HIS A 239 -4.58 -17.35 -24.63
CA HIS A 239 -4.91 -18.61 -24.00
C HIS A 239 -6.05 -19.23 -24.82
N ASP A 240 -5.70 -20.26 -25.58
CA ASP A 240 -6.60 -21.12 -26.35
C ASP A 240 -7.47 -20.44 -27.43
N ARG A 241 -6.90 -20.31 -28.64
CA ARG A 241 -7.71 -20.53 -29.83
C ARG A 241 -7.97 -22.03 -29.95
N PRO A 242 -9.21 -22.52 -30.10
CA PRO A 242 -9.42 -23.89 -30.54
C PRO A 242 -8.67 -24.08 -31.88
N ARG A 243 -7.82 -25.11 -31.94
CA ARG A 243 -7.10 -25.46 -33.18
C ARG A 243 -8.11 -25.59 -34.31
N PRO A 244 -7.85 -25.04 -35.51
CA PRO A 244 -8.71 -25.29 -36.65
C PRO A 244 -8.78 -26.81 -36.89
N PRO A 245 -9.95 -27.35 -37.30
CA PRO A 245 -10.08 -28.77 -37.56
C PRO A 245 -9.02 -29.18 -38.58
N ARG A 246 -8.27 -30.24 -38.27
CA ARG A 246 -7.36 -30.86 -39.24
C ARG A 246 -8.24 -31.38 -40.37
N GLY A 247 -8.20 -30.70 -41.52
CA GLY A 247 -8.78 -31.21 -42.76
C GLY A 247 -8.20 -32.58 -43.05
N GLY A 248 -9.08 -33.53 -43.33
CA GLY A 248 -8.74 -34.83 -43.90
C GLY A 248 -8.39 -34.73 -45.38
#